data_AF-A0AAU4YGD0-F1
#
_entry.id   AF-A0AAU4YGD0-F1
#
_cell.length_a   1.000
_cell.length_b   1.000
_cell.length_c   1.000
_cell.angle_alpha   90.00
_cell.angle_beta   90.00
_cell.angle_gamma   90.00
#
_symmetry.space_group_name_H-M   'P 1'
#
loop_
_entity.id
_entity.type
_entity.pdbx_description
1 polymer ?
#
loop_
_entity_poly.entity_id
_entity_poly.type
_entity_poly.pdbx_seq_one_letter_code
_entity_poly.pdbx_strand_id
1 'polypeptide(L)'
;MDSDLRRAAVVALAELGRSDDFRDRADAGHSLAAFAEMQEAGEPLLGLVLDPRDTFVTRRTAEGLLQRKDRAGLTIVASALAVANDNHADWIHTAIIDVFGIFSDDLDEALRQCEEMSGDTDGRVARGPVGCTRASQRSIPFFAPHSGVRSVCHSVSP
;
A
#
# COMPACT_ATOMS: atom_id res chain seq x y z
N MET A 1 29.33 8.54 0.68
CA MET A 1 28.99 7.19 1.20
C MET A 1 29.34 6.21 0.10
N ASP A 2 30.01 5.10 0.42
CA ASP A 2 30.50 4.18 -0.61
C ASP A 2 29.33 3.43 -1.27
N SER A 3 29.23 3.51 -2.59
CA SER A 3 28.14 2.90 -3.38
C SER A 3 28.09 1.39 -3.18
N ASP A 4 29.26 0.77 -2.99
CA ASP A 4 29.39 -0.65 -2.76
C ASP A 4 28.83 -1.08 -1.39
N LEU A 5 29.00 -0.25 -0.34
CA LEU A 5 28.40 -0.53 0.97
C LEU A 5 26.87 -0.43 0.95
N ARG A 6 26.31 0.54 0.23
CA ARG A 6 24.85 0.66 0.08
C ARG A 6 24.28 -0.55 -0.67
N ARG A 7 24.93 -0.94 -1.77
CA ARG A 7 24.55 -2.13 -2.53
C ARG A 7 24.66 -3.41 -1.70
N ALA A 8 25.72 -3.57 -0.91
CA ALA A 8 25.87 -4.70 -0.01
C ALA A 8 24.75 -4.77 1.05
N ALA A 9 24.33 -3.61 1.59
CA ALA A 9 23.20 -3.54 2.51
C ALA A 9 21.89 -3.98 1.84
N VAL A 10 21.61 -3.51 0.61
CA VAL A 10 20.44 -3.94 -0.17
C VAL A 10 20.44 -5.45 -0.38
N VAL A 11 21.58 -6.03 -0.77
CA VAL A 11 21.71 -7.48 -0.96
C VAL A 11 21.43 -8.23 0.35
N ALA A 12 22.05 -7.82 1.46
CA ALA A 12 21.85 -8.49 2.74
C ALA A 12 20.40 -8.43 3.24
N LEU A 13 19.73 -7.29 3.08
CA LEU A 13 18.33 -7.12 3.44
C LEU A 13 17.40 -7.91 2.51
N ALA A 14 17.69 -7.97 1.21
CA ALA A 14 16.95 -8.79 0.26
C ALA A 14 17.07 -10.28 0.60
N GLU A 15 18.24 -10.76 1.05
CA GLU A 15 18.40 -12.13 1.55
C GLU A 15 17.60 -12.38 2.83
N LEU A 16 17.63 -11.45 3.80
CA LEU A 16 16.81 -11.56 5.02
C LEU A 16 15.31 -11.62 4.69
N GLY A 17 14.88 -10.89 3.66
CA GLY A 17 13.52 -10.91 3.12
C GLY A 17 13.05 -12.27 2.58
N ARG A 18 13.95 -13.25 2.41
CA ARG A 18 13.61 -14.62 2.00
C ARG A 18 13.55 -15.60 3.17
N SER A 19 13.75 -15.14 4.41
CA SER A 19 13.63 -15.98 5.61
C SER A 19 12.26 -16.63 5.74
N ASP A 20 12.21 -17.80 6.37
CA ASP A 20 10.96 -18.46 6.73
C ASP A 20 10.24 -17.75 7.88
N ASP A 21 10.96 -17.03 8.75
CA ASP A 21 10.37 -16.23 9.81
C ASP A 21 9.78 -14.93 9.22
N PHE A 22 8.49 -14.70 9.48
CA PHE A 22 7.79 -13.50 9.02
C PHE A 22 8.35 -12.22 9.66
N ARG A 23 8.94 -12.31 10.86
CA ARG A 23 9.55 -11.16 11.55
C ARG A 23 10.79 -10.69 10.82
N ASP A 24 11.65 -11.62 10.41
CA ASP A 24 12.82 -11.33 9.60
C ASP A 24 12.42 -10.65 8.29
N ARG A 25 11.38 -11.16 7.62
CA ARG A 25 10.87 -10.55 6.38
C ARG A 25 10.31 -9.15 6.60
N ALA A 26 9.58 -8.94 7.69
CA ALA A 26 9.03 -7.63 8.04
C ALA A 26 10.14 -6.61 8.37
N ASP A 27 11.15 -7.02 9.14
CA ASP A 27 12.31 -6.19 9.48
C ASP A 27 13.15 -5.88 8.24
N ALA A 28 13.32 -6.87 7.35
CA ALA A 28 13.95 -6.70 6.05
C ALA A 28 13.20 -5.67 5.21
N GLY A 29 11.88 -5.80 5.05
CA GLY A 29 11.08 -4.89 4.24
C GLY A 29 11.09 -3.46 4.79
N HIS A 30 10.91 -3.31 6.10
CA HIS A 30 10.98 -2.01 6.76
C HIS A 30 12.35 -1.33 6.60
N SER A 31 13.44 -2.09 6.76
CA SER A 31 14.81 -1.57 6.62
C SER A 31 15.17 -1.29 5.17
N LEU A 32 14.75 -2.16 4.24
CA LEU A 32 15.03 -2.03 2.82
C LEU A 32 14.32 -0.84 2.20
N ALA A 33 13.19 -0.41 2.78
CA ALA A 33 12.48 0.79 2.35
C ALA A 33 13.40 2.01 2.32
N ALA A 34 14.39 2.13 3.21
CA ALA A 34 15.37 3.23 3.22
C ALA A 34 16.25 3.31 1.95
N PHE A 35 16.21 2.29 1.09
CA PHE A 35 16.96 2.18 -0.16
C PHE A 35 16.07 2.12 -1.40
N ALA A 36 14.78 2.48 -1.30
CA ALA A 36 13.82 2.40 -2.39
C ALA A 36 14.22 3.15 -3.68
N GLU A 37 15.12 4.14 -3.60
CA GLU A 37 15.67 4.84 -4.76
C GLU A 37 16.73 4.03 -5.53
N MET A 38 17.22 2.93 -4.95
CA MET A 38 18.17 2.02 -5.60
C MET A 38 17.41 1.00 -6.45
N GLN A 39 17.83 0.86 -7.70
CA GLN A 39 17.18 -0.05 -8.65
C GLN A 39 17.14 -1.50 -8.13
N GLU A 40 18.21 -1.93 -7.46
CA GLU A 40 18.35 -3.27 -6.90
C GLU A 40 17.36 -3.56 -5.76
N ALA A 41 16.80 -2.54 -5.11
CA ALA A 41 15.83 -2.71 -4.03
C ALA A 41 14.39 -2.89 -4.56
N GLY A 42 14.12 -2.52 -5.81
CA GLY A 42 12.76 -2.46 -6.35
C GLY A 42 12.02 -3.80 -6.34
N GLU A 43 12.62 -4.84 -6.93
CA GLU A 43 12.00 -6.17 -6.99
C GLU A 43 11.84 -6.81 -5.60
N PRO A 44 12.86 -6.83 -4.71
CA PRO A 44 12.68 -7.36 -3.36
C PRO A 44 11.62 -6.61 -2.55
N LEU A 45 11.56 -5.28 -2.66
CA LEU A 45 10.52 -4.48 -1.98
C LEU A 45 9.12 -4.82 -2.48
N LEU A 46 8.94 -4.92 -3.80
CA LEU A 46 7.64 -5.30 -4.37
C LEU A 46 7.21 -6.69 -3.90
N GLY A 47 8.14 -7.65 -3.84
CA GLY A 47 7.87 -8.99 -3.31
C GLY A 47 7.47 -9.00 -1.83
N LEU A 48 8.06 -8.13 -1.00
CA LEU A 48 7.74 -8.02 0.43
C LEU A 48 6.44 -7.25 0.69
N VAL A 49 6.13 -6.23 -0.13
CA VAL A 49 4.80 -5.58 -0.07
C VAL A 49 3.72 -6.58 -0.45
N LEU A 50 3.98 -7.45 -1.43
CA LEU A 50 3.04 -8.49 -1.87
C LEU A 50 3.34 -9.86 -1.25
N ASP A 51 3.85 -9.89 -0.02
CA ASP A 51 4.26 -11.14 0.64
C ASP A 51 3.09 -12.15 0.65
N PRO A 52 3.24 -13.32 0.00
CA PRO A 52 2.13 -14.26 -0.16
C PRO A 52 1.86 -15.08 1.11
N ARG A 53 2.74 -15.02 2.11
CA ARG A 53 2.72 -15.86 3.31
C ARG A 53 2.12 -15.13 4.50
N ASP A 54 2.37 -13.83 4.63
CA ASP A 54 2.01 -13.07 5.83
C ASP A 54 1.73 -11.59 5.55
N THR A 55 0.51 -11.15 5.88
CA THR A 55 0.06 -9.77 5.65
C THR A 55 0.66 -8.75 6.61
N PHE A 56 1.24 -9.18 7.73
CA PHE A 56 2.05 -8.31 8.58
C PHE A 56 3.27 -7.80 7.83
N VAL A 57 3.90 -8.65 7.01
CA VAL A 57 5.05 -8.26 6.18
C VAL A 57 4.63 -7.22 5.15
N THR A 58 3.50 -7.43 4.48
CA THR A 58 2.88 -6.44 3.57
C THR A 58 2.73 -5.08 4.25
N ARG A 59 2.03 -5.05 5.40
CA ARG A 59 1.75 -3.81 6.12
C ARG A 59 3.03 -3.10 6.56
N ARG A 60 3.97 -3.82 7.20
CA ARG A 60 5.22 -3.24 7.73
C ARG A 60 6.13 -2.69 6.63
N THR A 61 6.18 -3.37 5.48
CA THR A 61 6.95 -2.90 4.32
C THR A 61 6.30 -1.66 3.71
N ALA A 62 4.98 -1.66 3.53
CA ALA A 62 4.24 -0.50 3.04
C ALA A 62 4.40 0.71 3.98
N GLU A 63 4.27 0.53 5.30
CA GLU A 63 4.50 1.58 6.30
C GLU A 63 5.90 2.21 6.14
N GLY A 64 6.95 1.38 6.01
CA GLY A 64 8.32 1.86 5.81
C GLY A 64 8.50 2.68 4.54
N LEU A 65 7.86 2.27 3.43
CA LEU A 65 7.89 3.00 2.16
C LEU A 65 7.15 4.33 2.24
N LEU A 66 5.97 4.35 2.87
CA LEU A 66 5.12 5.53 2.99
C LEU A 66 5.73 6.59 3.94
N GLN A 67 6.41 6.17 5.00
CA GLN A 67 7.09 7.07 5.94
C GLN A 67 8.20 7.91 5.29
N ARG A 68 8.73 7.48 4.14
CA ARG A 68 9.71 8.28 3.37
C ARG A 68 9.10 9.55 2.81
N LYS A 69 7.79 9.56 2.52
CA LYS A 69 7.06 10.65 1.85
C LYS A 69 7.74 11.13 0.57
N ASP A 70 8.38 10.23 -0.17
CA ASP A 70 9.09 10.53 -1.39
C ASP A 70 8.60 9.71 -2.59
N ARG A 71 8.98 10.15 -3.79
CA ARG A 71 8.50 9.53 -5.03
C ARG A 71 8.90 8.06 -5.13
N ALA A 72 10.09 7.69 -4.67
CA ALA A 72 10.58 6.31 -4.76
C ALA A 72 9.70 5.35 -3.95
N GLY A 73 9.42 5.69 -2.68
CA GLY A 73 8.53 4.90 -1.83
C GLY A 73 7.11 4.80 -2.38
N LEU A 74 6.54 5.95 -2.78
CA LEU A 74 5.18 6.02 -3.33
C LEU A 74 5.05 5.23 -4.65
N THR A 75 6.07 5.25 -5.51
CA THR A 75 6.06 4.49 -6.77
C THR A 75 5.96 2.99 -6.52
N ILE A 76 6.68 2.45 -5.52
CA ILE A 76 6.64 1.03 -5.20
C ILE A 76 5.26 0.65 -4.63
N VAL A 77 4.71 1.46 -3.73
CA VAL A 77 3.38 1.20 -3.15
C VAL A 77 2.29 1.26 -4.23
N ALA A 78 2.33 2.25 -5.12
CA ALA A 78 1.40 2.34 -6.25
C ALA A 78 1.54 1.15 -7.20
N SER A 79 2.78 0.73 -7.49
CA SER A 79 3.04 -0.46 -8.32
C SER A 79 2.48 -1.74 -7.68
N ALA A 80 2.60 -1.87 -6.36
CA ALA A 80 2.03 -2.98 -5.62
C ALA A 80 0.50 -2.98 -5.66
N LEU A 81 -0.14 -1.81 -5.41
CA LEU A 81 -1.59 -1.68 -5.48
C LEU A 81 -2.15 -2.04 -6.86
N ALA A 82 -1.46 -1.69 -7.94
CA ALA A 82 -1.88 -1.99 -9.30
C ALA A 82 -2.01 -3.49 -9.60
N VAL A 83 -1.33 -4.37 -8.84
CA VAL A 83 -1.33 -5.82 -9.04
C VAL A 83 -1.79 -6.61 -7.81
N ALA A 84 -2.09 -5.94 -6.71
CA ALA A 84 -2.52 -6.54 -5.46
C ALA A 84 -3.86 -7.27 -5.63
N ASN A 85 -4.00 -8.41 -4.94
CA ASN A 85 -5.33 -8.96 -4.68
C ASN A 85 -6.00 -8.19 -3.52
N ASP A 86 -7.30 -8.43 -3.31
CA ASP A 86 -8.10 -7.73 -2.29
C ASP A 86 -7.46 -7.79 -0.89
N ASN A 87 -6.92 -8.96 -0.49
CA ASN A 87 -6.29 -9.11 0.82
C ASN A 87 -5.03 -8.23 0.93
N HIS A 88 -4.15 -8.23 -0.07
CA HIS A 88 -2.98 -7.35 -0.07
C HIS A 88 -3.37 -5.87 -0.11
N ALA A 89 -4.37 -5.51 -0.92
CA ALA A 89 -4.85 -4.13 -1.03
C ALA A 89 -5.36 -3.60 0.32
N ASP A 90 -6.15 -4.38 1.07
CA ASP A 90 -6.66 -3.99 2.39
C ASP A 90 -5.54 -3.65 3.38
N TRP A 91 -4.46 -4.43 3.39
CA TRP A 91 -3.32 -4.19 4.28
C TRP A 91 -2.44 -3.03 3.84
N ILE A 92 -2.33 -2.78 2.53
CA ILE A 92 -1.67 -1.58 2.01
C ILE A 92 -2.50 -0.32 2.36
N HIS A 93 -3.82 -0.36 2.21
CA HIS A 93 -4.70 0.74 2.61
C HIS A 93 -4.65 1.00 4.13
N THR A 94 -4.58 -0.06 4.93
CA THR A 94 -4.37 0.07 6.39
C THR A 94 -3.08 0.82 6.68
N ALA A 95 -1.96 0.46 6.03
CA ALA A 95 -0.69 1.17 6.18
C ALA A 95 -0.78 2.66 5.78
N ILE A 96 -1.53 2.98 4.72
CA ILE A 96 -1.80 4.36 4.30
C ILE A 96 -2.52 5.13 5.41
N ILE A 97 -3.59 4.55 5.99
CA ILE A 97 -4.32 5.16 7.09
C ILE A 97 -3.44 5.31 8.33
N ASP A 98 -2.59 4.32 8.65
CA ASP A 98 -1.71 4.39 9.81
C ASP A 98 -0.63 5.46 9.69
N VAL A 99 -0.11 5.69 8.48
CA VAL A 99 0.94 6.68 8.23
C VAL A 99 0.38 8.09 8.02
N PHE A 100 -0.74 8.23 7.30
CA PHE A 100 -1.29 9.54 6.91
C PHE A 100 -2.61 9.91 7.59
N GLY A 101 -3.31 8.96 8.23
CA GLY A 101 -4.65 9.18 8.79
C GLY A 101 -4.74 10.20 9.92
N ILE A 102 -3.61 10.70 10.42
CA ILE A 102 -3.56 11.83 11.36
C ILE A 102 -3.75 13.19 10.64
N PHE A 103 -3.52 13.25 9.33
CA PHE A 103 -3.62 14.46 8.51
C PHE A 103 -4.48 14.19 7.25
N SER A 104 -5.77 14.52 7.31
CA SER A 104 -6.73 14.37 6.20
C SER A 104 -6.19 14.91 4.87
N ASP A 105 -5.48 16.04 4.92
CA ASP A 105 -4.94 16.71 3.73
C ASP A 105 -3.75 15.94 3.11
N ASP A 106 -2.93 15.27 3.93
CA ASP A 106 -1.80 14.44 3.43
C ASP A 106 -2.31 13.16 2.75
N LEU A 107 -3.44 12.61 3.22
CA LEU A 107 -4.06 11.41 2.66
C LEU A 107 -4.63 11.67 1.26
N ASP A 108 -5.38 12.76 1.09
CA ASP A 108 -5.97 13.13 -0.20
C ASP A 108 -4.87 13.43 -1.24
N GLU A 109 -3.79 14.11 -0.84
CA GLU A 109 -2.67 14.39 -1.73
C GLU A 109 -1.89 13.11 -2.11
N ALA A 110 -1.66 12.19 -1.16
CA ALA A 110 -1.01 10.91 -1.45
C ALA A 110 -1.84 10.03 -2.40
N LEU A 111 -3.17 10.00 -2.23
CA LEU A 111 -4.09 9.27 -3.11
C LEU A 111 -4.11 9.88 -4.51
N ARG A 112 -4.19 11.22 -4.62
CA ARG A 112 -4.13 11.93 -5.90
C ARG A 112 -2.85 11.62 -6.68
N GLN A 113 -1.70 11.61 -5.99
CA GLN A 113 -0.42 11.26 -6.61
C GLN A 113 -0.39 9.80 -7.10
N CYS A 114 -0.99 8.86 -6.36
CA CYS A 114 -1.08 7.46 -6.78
C CYS A 114 -1.98 7.29 -8.02
N GLU A 115 -3.10 8.01 -8.09
CA GLU A 115 -4.02 8.00 -9.24
C GLU A 115 -3.36 8.59 -10.51
N GLU A 116 -2.64 9.71 -10.38
CA GLU A 116 -1.93 10.34 -11.51
C GLU A 116 -0.87 9.43 -12.11
N MET A 117 -0.12 8.71 -11.28
CA MET A 117 0.87 7.74 -11.75
C MET A 117 0.23 6.51 -12.42
N SER A 118 -0.94 6.10 -11.94
CA SER A 118 -1.69 4.97 -12.53
C SER A 118 -2.25 5.33 -13.91
N GLY A 119 -2.73 6.56 -14.10
CA GLY A 119 -3.23 7.05 -15.39
C GLY A 119 -2.17 7.22 -16.48
N ASP A 120 -0.92 7.52 -16.12
CA ASP A 120 0.19 7.70 -17.10
C ASP A 120 0.69 6.35 -17.66
N THR A 121 0.35 5.24 -17.03
CA THR A 121 0.70 3.88 -17.47
C THR A 121 -0.27 3.36 -18.54
N ASP A 122 -1.52 3.84 -18.56
CA ASP A 122 -2.55 3.46 -19.55
C ASP A 122 -2.27 3.99 -20.98
N GLY A 123 -1.39 4.98 -21.13
CA GLY A 123 -1.01 5.52 -22.44
C GLY A 123 -0.05 4.64 -23.25
N ARG A 124 0.56 3.61 -22.64
CA ARG A 124 1.61 2.79 -23.27
C ARG A 124 1.24 1.33 -23.55
N VAL A 125 -0.05 0.98 -23.53
CA VAL A 125 -0.56 -0.33 -24.00
C VAL A 125 -1.71 -0.14 -24.98
N ALA A 126 -1.38 0.34 -26.18
CA ALA A 126 -2.26 0.27 -27.34
C ALA A 126 -1.58 -0.54 -28.46
N ARG A 127 -1.63 -1.87 -28.38
CA ARG A 127 -1.57 -2.74 -29.56
C ARG A 127 -2.14 -4.15 -29.31
N GLY A 128 -3.39 -4.36 -29.74
CA GLY A 128 -4.01 -5.70 -29.93
C GLY A 128 -5.49 -5.75 -29.54
N PRO A 129 -6.45 -6.02 -30.46
CA PRO A 129 -7.87 -5.74 -30.26
C PRO A 129 -8.71 -6.93 -29.74
N VAL A 130 -9.93 -6.57 -29.29
CA VAL A 130 -11.12 -7.36 -28.87
C VAL A 130 -11.17 -7.74 -27.38
N GLY A 131 -12.21 -7.45 -26.59
CA GLY A 131 -13.51 -6.86 -26.85
C GLY A 131 -14.17 -6.37 -25.55
N CYS A 132 -15.19 -5.52 -25.71
CA CYS A 132 -15.99 -4.83 -24.69
C CYS A 132 -16.40 -5.66 -23.47
N THR A 133 -16.40 -5.06 -22.27
CA THR A 133 -17.64 -4.55 -21.66
C THR A 133 -17.40 -3.63 -20.46
N ARG A 134 -18.26 -2.62 -20.38
CA ARG A 134 -18.36 -1.56 -19.38
C ARG A 134 -19.35 -2.00 -18.30
N ALA A 135 -18.97 -1.91 -17.03
CA ALA A 135 -19.84 -1.73 -15.86
C ALA A 135 -18.92 -1.66 -14.62
N SER A 136 -19.15 -0.91 -13.57
CA SER A 136 -20.02 0.20 -13.23
C SER A 136 -19.58 0.60 -11.83
N GLN A 137 -19.58 1.89 -11.54
CA GLN A 137 -19.46 2.43 -10.18
C GLN A 137 -20.29 1.63 -9.17
N ARG A 138 -19.67 1.24 -8.06
CA ARG A 138 -20.38 0.82 -6.86
C ARG A 138 -19.76 1.46 -5.63
N SER A 139 -20.62 2.24 -4.99
CA SER A 139 -20.49 2.90 -3.69
C SER A 139 -19.72 2.09 -2.65
N ILE A 140 -18.81 2.78 -1.98
CA ILE A 140 -18.22 2.40 -0.70
C ILE A 140 -19.30 2.62 0.38
N PRO A 141 -19.77 1.61 1.14
CA PRO A 141 -20.57 1.86 2.32
C PRO A 141 -19.65 2.16 3.51
N PHE A 142 -19.74 3.40 3.97
CA PHE A 142 -19.23 3.91 5.23
C PHE A 142 -19.76 3.08 6.42
N PHE A 143 -18.86 2.66 7.30
CA PHE A 143 -19.13 1.86 8.51
C PHE A 143 -19.80 2.72 9.58
N ALA A 144 -21.02 2.37 10.00
CA ALA A 144 -21.71 2.99 11.12
C ALA A 144 -21.41 2.25 12.44
N PRO A 145 -21.12 2.93 13.56
CA PRO A 145 -20.91 2.27 14.84
C PRO A 145 -22.23 1.95 15.55
N HIS A 146 -22.37 0.70 16.00
CA HIS A 146 -23.41 0.25 16.92
C HIS A 146 -23.12 0.70 18.34
N SER A 147 -24.05 1.47 18.95
CA SER A 147 -24.38 1.53 20.40
C SER A 147 -25.54 2.55 20.52
N GLY A 148 -26.75 2.29 20.98
CA GLY A 148 -27.22 1.27 21.92
C GLY A 148 -27.74 1.91 23.21
N VAL A 149 -28.71 2.84 23.17
CA VAL A 149 -29.52 3.21 24.36
C VAL A 149 -30.96 3.56 23.96
N ARG A 150 -31.93 2.94 24.65
CA ARG A 150 -33.39 3.01 24.48
C ARG A 150 -34.04 4.25 25.14
N SER A 151 -35.30 4.49 24.76
CA SER A 151 -36.42 5.07 25.56
C SER A 151 -36.51 6.61 25.58
N VAL A 152 -37.65 7.32 25.42
CA VAL A 152 -39.10 7.03 25.24
C VAL A 152 -39.71 8.25 24.51
N CYS A 153 -40.60 8.06 23.53
CA CYS A 153 -41.59 9.07 23.14
C CYS A 153 -42.97 8.56 23.61
N HIS A 154 -43.66 9.33 24.47
CA HIS A 154 -45.09 9.18 24.70
C HIS A 154 -45.79 10.40 24.13
N SER A 155 -46.65 10.14 23.16
CA SER A 155 -47.49 11.10 22.44
C SER A 155 -48.60 11.64 23.34
N VAL A 156 -48.89 12.93 23.22
CA VAL A 156 -50.10 13.57 23.76
C VAL A 156 -51.04 13.87 22.59
N SER A 157 -52.25 13.31 22.62
CA SER A 157 -53.44 13.79 21.92
C SER A 157 -54.62 13.63 22.88
N PRO A 158 -55.61 14.52 22.80
CA PRO A 158 -56.77 14.24 21.94
C PRO A 158 -57.03 15.31 20.87
#